data_AF-A0A9X1JPF0-F1
#
_entry.id   AF-A0A9X1JPF0-F1
#
_cell.length_a   1.000
_cell.length_b   1.000
_cell.length_c   1.000
_cell.angle_alpha   90.00
_cell.angle_beta   90.00
_cell.angle_gamma   90.00
#
_symmetry.space_group_name_H-M   'P 1'
#
loop_
_entity.id
_entity.type
_entity.pdbx_description
1 polymer ?
#
loop_
_entity_poly.entity_id
_entity_poly.type
_entity_poly.pdbx_seq_one_letter_code
_entity_poly.pdbx_strand_id
1 'polypeptide(L)'
;MKFNIFFTLFLLCNTIMGQSFHTEFEYDNEINKGITIQNSYPKGGQRFTTTNGKEYVYVTFWTCITNKASSNLELEIDFSANLFAIPSEPNINFKLFIPNDEMTLEKEKLPNYGLDIISFLDENINKTSKLKTVIEPNSSYLFYSVVISDKGVNGTIRAGFELQKDELIYKLNNYEINCGKIVIKN
;
A
#
# COMPACT_ATOMS: atom_id res chain seq x y z
N MET A 1 -25.06 12.80 59.24
CA MET A 1 -24.60 13.10 57.87
C MET A 1 -24.74 11.85 57.03
N LYS A 2 -25.58 11.87 55.99
CA LYS A 2 -25.79 10.73 55.07
C LYS A 2 -24.75 10.82 53.95
N PHE A 3 -23.87 9.83 53.85
CA PHE A 3 -22.94 9.70 52.72
C PHE A 3 -23.67 8.99 51.57
N ASN A 4 -23.94 9.72 50.48
CA ASN A 4 -24.36 9.12 49.21
C ASN A 4 -23.10 8.74 48.43
N ILE A 5 -22.84 7.44 48.29
CA ILE A 5 -21.78 6.92 47.43
C ILE A 5 -22.40 6.75 46.03
N PHE A 6 -21.98 7.61 45.09
CA PHE A 6 -22.29 7.43 43.68
C PHE A 6 -21.36 6.37 43.09
N PHE A 7 -21.94 5.28 42.58
CA PHE A 7 -21.22 4.23 41.87
C PHE A 7 -21.21 4.59 40.38
N THR A 8 -20.11 5.18 39.90
CA THR A 8 -19.94 5.44 38.46
C THR A 8 -19.36 4.20 37.81
N LEU A 9 -20.21 3.43 37.13
CA LEU A 9 -19.80 2.28 36.33
C LEU A 9 -19.20 2.78 35.01
N PHE A 10 -17.87 2.84 34.93
CA PHE A 10 -17.15 3.18 33.70
C PHE A 10 -17.05 1.93 32.83
N LEU A 11 -18.00 1.74 31.91
CA LEU A 11 -17.95 0.71 30.88
C LEU A 11 -16.91 1.12 29.82
N LEU A 12 -15.68 0.64 29.96
CA LEU A 12 -14.69 0.65 28.88
C LEU A 12 -15.10 -0.42 27.86
N CYS A 13 -15.80 0.00 26.81
CA CYS A 13 -15.90 -0.79 25.58
C CYS A 13 -14.52 -0.81 24.91
N ASN A 14 -13.72 -1.84 25.20
CA ASN A 14 -12.59 -2.17 24.36
C ASN A 14 -13.14 -2.76 23.05
N THR A 15 -13.33 -1.93 22.02
CA THR A 15 -13.46 -2.47 20.67
C THR A 15 -12.10 -3.05 20.30
N ILE A 16 -11.99 -4.37 20.39
CA ILE A 16 -10.90 -5.12 19.74
C ILE A 16 -11.13 -4.94 18.24
N MET A 17 -10.59 -3.87 17.68
CA MET A 17 -10.57 -3.64 16.25
C MET A 17 -9.60 -4.69 15.69
N GLY A 18 -10.13 -5.70 15.01
CA GLY A 18 -9.30 -6.67 14.29
C GLY A 18 -8.34 -5.94 13.37
N GLN A 19 -7.13 -6.48 13.21
CA GLN A 19 -6.09 -5.90 12.37
C GLN A 19 -6.61 -5.64 10.95
N SER A 20 -6.59 -4.38 10.50
CA SER A 20 -7.10 -3.95 9.19
C SER A 20 -6.09 -4.12 8.05
N PHE A 21 -4.85 -4.47 8.38
CA PHE A 21 -3.72 -4.56 7.46
C PHE A 21 -3.08 -5.95 7.49
N HIS A 22 -2.36 -6.29 6.43
CA HIS A 22 -1.70 -7.58 6.23
C HIS A 22 -0.33 -7.65 6.90
N THR A 23 0.48 -6.61 6.75
CA THR A 23 1.82 -6.53 7.34
C THR A 23 2.06 -5.15 7.92
N GLU A 24 2.89 -5.11 8.95
CA GLU A 24 3.44 -3.89 9.54
C GLU A 24 4.92 -4.09 9.81
N PHE A 25 5.70 -3.09 9.46
CA PHE A 25 7.13 -3.02 9.73
C PHE A 25 7.41 -1.75 10.52
N GLU A 26 8.07 -1.91 11.66
CA GLU A 26 8.62 -0.81 12.43
C GLU A 26 10.13 -0.82 12.32
N TYR A 27 10.71 0.34 12.00
CA TYR A 27 12.15 0.49 11.80
C TYR A 27 12.76 1.26 12.97
N ASP A 28 13.75 0.64 13.63
CA ASP A 28 14.48 1.18 14.79
C ASP A 28 15.98 1.33 14.53
N ASN A 29 16.46 0.92 13.35
CA ASN A 29 17.85 1.06 12.94
C ASN A 29 18.26 2.55 12.83
N GLU A 30 19.56 2.83 12.90
CA GLU A 30 20.09 4.20 12.96
C GLU A 30 19.64 5.12 11.81
N ILE A 31 19.33 4.56 10.64
CA ILE A 31 19.00 5.31 9.42
C ILE A 31 17.49 5.54 9.30
N ASN A 32 16.67 4.55 9.67
CA ASN A 32 15.23 4.52 9.42
C ASN A 32 14.40 4.67 10.70
N LYS A 33 15.03 5.04 11.82
CA LYS A 33 14.39 5.09 13.12
C LYS A 33 13.12 5.94 13.09
N GLY A 34 12.01 5.33 13.51
CA GLY A 34 10.72 6.00 13.61
C GLY A 34 9.87 5.93 12.34
N ILE A 35 10.30 5.20 11.31
CA ILE A 35 9.45 4.89 10.16
C ILE A 35 8.62 3.65 10.49
N THR A 36 7.33 3.70 10.15
CA THR A 36 6.45 2.51 10.14
C THR A 36 5.83 2.36 8.75
N ILE A 37 5.75 1.14 8.24
CA ILE A 37 5.08 0.83 6.97
C ILE A 37 4.01 -0.23 7.23
N GLN A 38 2.76 0.09 6.90
CA GLN A 38 1.62 -0.82 6.96
C GLN A 38 1.11 -1.09 5.55
N ASN A 39 0.88 -2.36 5.21
CA ASN A 39 0.37 -2.76 3.90
C ASN A 39 -0.96 -3.50 4.03
N SER A 40 -1.89 -3.22 3.13
CA SER A 40 -3.21 -3.82 3.14
C SER A 40 -3.24 -5.27 2.67
N TYR A 41 -4.37 -5.93 2.91
CA TYR A 41 -4.77 -7.10 2.13
C TYR A 41 -5.08 -6.70 0.67
N PRO A 42 -5.10 -7.65 -0.28
CA PRO A 42 -5.56 -7.40 -1.64
C PRO A 42 -7.07 -7.17 -1.69
N LYS A 43 -7.52 -6.23 -2.53
CA LYS A 43 -8.89 -6.17 -3.05
C LYS A 43 -8.86 -6.18 -4.58
N GLY A 44 -9.70 -7.00 -5.20
CA GLY A 44 -9.75 -7.12 -6.65
C GLY A 44 -9.85 -8.58 -7.08
N GLY A 45 -9.12 -8.94 -8.13
CA GLY A 45 -9.15 -10.26 -8.77
C GLY A 45 -10.16 -10.34 -9.92
N GLN A 46 -10.78 -9.23 -10.30
CA GLN A 46 -11.64 -9.17 -11.47
C GLN A 46 -10.84 -8.94 -12.75
N ARG A 47 -11.47 -9.27 -13.88
CA ARG A 47 -10.94 -8.98 -15.21
C ARG A 47 -11.23 -7.56 -15.63
N PHE A 48 -10.30 -6.98 -16.37
CA PHE A 48 -10.42 -5.72 -17.10
C PHE A 48 -10.03 -5.97 -18.55
N THR A 49 -10.85 -5.47 -19.49
CA THR A 49 -10.58 -5.57 -20.92
C THR A 49 -10.36 -4.17 -21.45
N THR A 50 -9.15 -3.91 -21.94
CA THR A 50 -8.81 -2.65 -22.58
C THR A 50 -9.63 -2.42 -23.85
N THR A 51 -9.69 -1.17 -24.30
CA THR A 51 -10.34 -0.77 -25.56
C THR A 51 -9.83 -1.50 -26.82
N ASN A 52 -8.60 -2.03 -26.79
CA ASN A 52 -8.04 -2.83 -27.89
C ASN A 52 -8.29 -4.34 -27.76
N GLY A 53 -9.07 -4.77 -26.76
CA GLY A 53 -9.46 -6.16 -26.54
C GLY A 53 -8.48 -6.98 -25.69
N LYS A 54 -7.38 -6.40 -25.20
CA LYS A 54 -6.46 -7.12 -24.30
C LYS A 54 -7.04 -7.20 -22.90
N GLU A 55 -7.09 -8.42 -22.35
CA GLU A 55 -7.54 -8.70 -20.99
C GLU A 55 -6.40 -8.66 -19.97
N TYR A 56 -6.73 -8.22 -18.76
CA TYR A 56 -5.89 -8.27 -17.58
C TYR A 56 -6.72 -8.66 -16.36
N VAL A 57 -6.05 -9.16 -15.32
CA VAL A 57 -6.60 -9.28 -13.97
C VAL A 57 -5.92 -8.22 -13.11
N TYR A 58 -6.66 -7.51 -12.27
CA TYR A 58 -6.09 -6.47 -11.40
C TYR A 58 -6.31 -6.77 -9.92
N VAL A 59 -5.41 -6.25 -9.09
CA VAL A 59 -5.51 -6.25 -7.63
C VAL A 59 -5.02 -4.91 -7.11
N THR A 60 -5.81 -4.30 -6.23
CA THR A 60 -5.53 -3.03 -5.57
C THR A 60 -5.13 -3.26 -4.11
N PHE A 61 -4.13 -2.50 -3.68
CA PHE A 61 -3.61 -2.44 -2.32
C PHE A 61 -3.57 -0.98 -1.86
N TRP A 62 -3.51 -0.77 -0.55
CA TRP A 62 -3.05 0.48 0.04
C TRP A 62 -1.83 0.25 0.93
N THR A 63 -1.00 1.29 1.04
CA THR A 63 0.13 1.35 1.98
C THR A 63 0.07 2.65 2.75
N CYS A 64 0.31 2.57 4.06
CA CYS A 64 0.46 3.71 4.96
C CYS A 64 1.92 3.76 5.41
N ILE A 65 2.56 4.91 5.21
CA ILE A 65 3.90 5.19 5.74
C ILE A 65 3.77 6.27 6.79
N THR A 66 4.22 5.97 8.01
CA THR A 66 4.20 6.88 9.14
C THR A 66 5.60 7.34 9.46
N ASN A 67 5.77 8.66 9.55
CA ASN A 67 6.97 9.31 10.02
C ASN A 67 6.81 9.70 11.50
N LYS A 68 7.38 8.93 12.42
CA LYS A 68 7.42 9.25 13.86
C LYS A 68 8.67 10.07 14.25
N ALA A 69 9.51 10.43 13.29
CA ALA A 69 10.70 11.26 13.54
C ALA A 69 10.33 12.75 13.67
N SER A 70 11.28 13.54 14.14
CA SER A 70 11.13 14.99 14.30
C SER A 70 11.43 15.80 13.04
N SER A 71 11.83 15.13 11.95
CA SER A 71 12.19 15.77 10.68
C SER A 71 11.45 15.14 9.50
N ASN A 72 11.47 15.81 8.36
CA ASN A 72 10.67 15.43 7.19
C ASN A 72 11.22 14.14 6.56
N LEU A 73 10.30 13.30 6.08
CA LEU A 73 10.60 12.06 5.39
C LEU A 73 10.29 12.21 3.90
N GLU A 74 11.31 12.13 3.05
CA GLU A 74 11.12 12.14 1.60
C GLU A 74 10.84 10.74 1.10
N LEU A 75 9.74 10.58 0.37
CA LEU A 75 9.33 9.34 -0.27
C LEU A 75 9.39 9.52 -1.79
N GLU A 76 10.08 8.61 -2.46
CA GLU A 76 10.11 8.52 -3.92
C GLU A 76 9.88 7.07 -4.36
N ILE A 77 8.89 6.85 -5.23
CA ILE A 77 8.58 5.57 -5.87
C ILE A 77 8.49 5.80 -7.38
N ASP A 78 9.11 4.91 -8.16
CA ASP A 78 9.06 4.88 -9.61
C ASP A 78 8.82 3.46 -10.10
N PHE A 79 7.63 3.20 -10.64
CA PHE A 79 7.34 1.95 -11.33
C PHE A 79 7.46 2.15 -12.84
N SER A 80 8.33 1.33 -13.44
CA SER A 80 8.51 1.23 -14.87
C SER A 80 7.21 0.82 -15.57
N ALA A 81 7.02 1.29 -16.81
CA ALA A 81 5.92 0.88 -17.66
C ALA A 81 6.08 -0.55 -18.22
N ASN A 82 7.25 -1.16 -18.00
CA ASN A 82 7.60 -2.46 -18.56
C ASN A 82 6.85 -3.60 -17.88
N LEU A 83 6.55 -4.63 -18.67
CA LEU A 83 6.09 -5.91 -18.18
C LEU A 83 7.26 -6.67 -17.55
N PHE A 84 6.99 -7.43 -16.50
CA PHE A 84 7.96 -8.35 -15.90
C PHE A 84 7.28 -9.66 -15.53
N ALA A 85 8.03 -10.75 -15.50
CA ALA A 85 7.58 -12.02 -14.94
C ALA A 85 8.28 -12.26 -13.61
N ILE A 86 7.63 -12.99 -12.71
CA ILE A 86 8.24 -13.43 -11.45
C ILE A 86 8.62 -14.92 -11.56
N PRO A 87 9.67 -15.39 -10.87
CA PRO A 87 10.15 -16.77 -10.99
C PRO A 87 9.09 -17.84 -10.68
N SER A 88 8.15 -17.55 -9.77
CA SER A 88 7.07 -18.48 -9.41
C SER A 88 5.98 -18.57 -10.48
N GLU A 89 5.87 -17.58 -11.37
CA GLU A 89 4.83 -17.47 -12.40
C GLU A 89 5.46 -16.99 -13.73
N PRO A 90 6.39 -17.77 -14.33
CA PRO A 90 7.23 -17.29 -15.44
C PRO A 90 6.46 -17.03 -16.75
N ASN A 91 5.22 -17.52 -16.84
CA ASN A 91 4.36 -17.38 -18.02
C ASN A 91 3.29 -16.28 -17.87
N ILE A 92 3.37 -15.50 -16.79
CA ILE A 92 2.45 -14.41 -16.46
C ILE A 92 3.25 -13.12 -16.44
N ASN A 93 2.79 -12.14 -17.21
CA ASN A 93 3.38 -10.81 -17.23
C ASN A 93 2.62 -9.91 -16.27
N PHE A 94 3.35 -9.31 -15.36
CA PHE A 94 2.88 -8.35 -14.38
C PHE A 94 3.22 -6.93 -14.80
N LYS A 95 2.43 -5.99 -14.29
CA LYS A 95 2.72 -4.56 -14.32
C LYS A 95 2.22 -3.90 -13.03
N LEU A 96 2.98 -2.90 -12.57
CA LEU A 96 2.69 -2.18 -11.33
C LEU A 96 2.35 -0.74 -11.61
N PHE A 97 1.47 -0.18 -10.77
CA PHE A 97 1.10 1.22 -10.79
C PHE A 97 0.96 1.81 -9.39
N ILE A 98 1.25 3.11 -9.28
CA ILE A 98 0.87 3.98 -8.17
C ILE A 98 -0.15 5.01 -8.69
N PRO A 99 -1.44 4.82 -8.45
CA PRO A 99 -2.45 5.85 -8.68
C PRO A 99 -2.15 7.13 -7.88
N ASN A 100 -2.46 8.28 -8.47
CA ASN A 100 -2.33 9.59 -7.80
C ASN A 100 -3.56 9.94 -6.95
N ASP A 101 -4.63 9.14 -7.03
CA ASP A 101 -5.83 9.28 -6.22
C ASP A 101 -5.50 9.19 -4.73
N GLU A 102 -6.17 10.04 -3.94
CA GLU A 102 -6.00 10.04 -2.49
C GLU A 102 -6.60 8.78 -1.87
N MET A 103 -5.79 8.08 -1.07
CA MET A 103 -6.25 6.98 -0.23
C MET A 103 -6.55 7.48 1.19
N THR A 104 -7.69 7.06 1.74
CA THR A 104 -8.11 7.38 3.12
C THR A 104 -8.62 6.14 3.83
N LEU A 105 -8.58 6.13 5.16
CA LEU A 105 -9.09 5.01 5.97
C LEU A 105 -10.60 4.79 5.79
N GLU A 106 -11.36 5.83 5.46
CA GLU A 106 -12.79 5.71 5.18
C GLU A 106 -13.06 4.82 3.95
N LYS A 107 -12.17 4.89 2.96
CA LYS A 107 -12.25 4.09 1.75
C LYS A 107 -11.83 2.63 1.97
N GLU A 108 -11.25 2.29 3.13
CA GLU A 108 -10.77 0.94 3.45
C GLU A 108 -11.86 -0.12 3.27
N LYS A 109 -13.12 0.22 3.58
CA LYS A 109 -14.26 -0.71 3.48
C LYS A 109 -14.85 -0.83 2.07
N LEU A 110 -14.55 0.11 1.19
CA LEU A 110 -15.13 0.16 -0.16
C LEU A 110 -14.50 -0.90 -1.08
N PRO A 111 -15.23 -1.33 -2.14
CA PRO A 111 -14.66 -2.14 -3.21
C PRO A 111 -13.42 -1.47 -3.80
N ASN A 112 -12.37 -2.26 -4.07
CA ASN A 112 -11.07 -1.76 -4.55
C ASN A 112 -10.51 -0.56 -3.76
N TYR A 113 -10.86 -0.47 -2.47
CA TYR A 113 -10.51 0.66 -1.62
C TYR A 113 -11.00 2.01 -2.15
N GLY A 114 -12.15 2.04 -2.83
CA GLY A 114 -12.75 3.27 -3.35
C GLY A 114 -12.03 3.86 -4.56
N LEU A 115 -11.03 3.17 -5.11
CA LEU A 115 -10.37 3.55 -6.34
C LEU A 115 -11.23 3.16 -7.55
N ASP A 116 -11.47 4.10 -8.47
CA ASP A 116 -12.01 3.80 -9.79
C ASP A 116 -10.93 3.19 -10.68
N ILE A 117 -10.66 1.91 -10.41
CA ILE A 117 -9.57 1.16 -11.04
C ILE A 117 -9.74 1.03 -12.56
N ILE A 118 -10.98 0.99 -13.06
CA ILE A 118 -11.23 0.79 -14.49
C ILE A 118 -10.83 2.04 -15.25
N SER A 119 -11.36 3.20 -14.85
CA SER A 119 -10.98 4.50 -15.44
C SER A 119 -9.48 4.75 -15.33
N PHE A 120 -8.88 4.44 -14.16
CA PHE A 120 -7.44 4.57 -13.97
C PHE A 120 -6.63 3.73 -14.98
N LEU A 121 -6.98 2.45 -15.15
CA LEU A 121 -6.26 1.55 -16.05
C LEU A 121 -6.44 1.95 -17.51
N ASP A 122 -7.65 2.31 -17.95
CA ASP A 122 -7.89 2.76 -19.32
C ASP A 122 -7.00 3.94 -19.71
N GLU A 123 -6.79 4.88 -18.78
CA GLU A 123 -5.96 6.07 -19.03
C GLU A 123 -4.45 5.83 -18.89
N ASN A 124 -4.04 4.87 -18.06
CA ASN A 124 -2.65 4.76 -17.59
C ASN A 124 -1.95 3.44 -17.94
N ILE A 125 -2.62 2.46 -18.53
CA ILE A 125 -2.05 1.13 -18.74
C ILE A 125 -0.74 1.10 -19.55
N ASN A 126 -0.49 2.11 -20.40
CA ASN A 126 0.73 2.23 -21.21
C ASN A 126 1.71 3.29 -20.68
N LYS A 127 1.43 3.89 -19.52
CA LYS A 127 2.27 4.93 -18.90
C LYS A 127 3.10 4.35 -17.74
N THR A 128 4.13 5.09 -17.34
CA THR A 128 4.83 4.91 -16.06
C THR A 128 4.02 5.54 -14.94
N SER A 129 4.18 5.06 -13.71
CA SER A 129 3.59 5.70 -12.53
C SER A 129 4.66 6.04 -11.51
N LYS A 130 4.58 7.23 -10.93
CA LYS A 130 5.55 7.71 -9.95
C LYS A 130 4.83 8.41 -8.81
N LEU A 131 5.41 8.32 -7.62
CA LEU A 131 4.99 9.07 -6.46
C LEU A 131 6.21 9.75 -5.85
N LYS A 132 6.10 11.05 -5.63
CA LYS A 132 7.09 11.82 -4.89
C LYS A 132 6.38 12.72 -3.90
N THR A 133 6.67 12.54 -2.62
CA THR A 133 6.02 13.31 -1.56
C THR A 133 6.95 13.51 -0.38
N VAL A 134 6.55 14.42 0.51
CA VAL A 134 7.20 14.66 1.80
C VAL A 134 6.19 14.34 2.89
N ILE A 135 6.57 13.48 3.83
CA ILE A 135 5.77 13.12 5.00
C ILE A 135 6.31 13.93 6.18
N GLU A 136 5.51 14.86 6.66
CA GLU A 136 5.85 15.74 7.77
C GLU A 136 6.10 14.95 9.08
N PRO A 137 6.81 15.54 10.05
CA PRO A 137 7.02 14.93 11.36
C PRO A 137 5.70 14.51 12.01
N ASN A 138 5.70 13.35 12.67
CA ASN A 138 4.54 12.78 13.37
C ASN A 138 3.29 12.63 12.49
N SER A 139 3.47 12.44 11.18
CA SER A 139 2.38 12.33 10.21
C SER A 139 2.47 11.04 9.39
N SER A 140 1.37 10.69 8.73
CA SER A 140 1.26 9.52 7.88
C SER A 140 0.84 9.90 6.47
N TYR A 141 1.29 9.12 5.49
CA TYR A 141 0.86 9.22 4.10
C TYR A 141 0.31 7.88 3.62
N LEU A 142 -0.93 7.90 3.13
CA LEU A 142 -1.64 6.74 2.59
C LEU A 142 -1.73 6.86 1.09
N PHE A 143 -1.41 5.78 0.37
CA PHE A 143 -1.47 5.74 -1.09
C PHE A 143 -1.84 4.34 -1.58
N TYR A 144 -2.28 4.27 -2.84
CA TYR A 144 -2.58 3.00 -3.49
C TYR A 144 -1.37 2.39 -4.17
N SER A 145 -1.38 1.06 -4.30
CA SER A 145 -0.63 0.38 -5.35
C SER A 145 -1.54 -0.61 -6.08
N VAL A 146 -1.30 -0.77 -7.37
CA VAL A 146 -2.10 -1.64 -8.24
C VAL A 146 -1.17 -2.60 -8.95
N VAL A 147 -1.51 -3.88 -8.92
CA VAL A 147 -0.86 -4.95 -9.68
C VAL A 147 -1.84 -5.40 -10.74
N ILE A 148 -1.39 -5.45 -12.00
CA ILE A 148 -2.13 -6.14 -13.06
C ILE A 148 -1.32 -7.31 -13.61
N SER A 149 -2.00 -8.33 -14.10
CA SER A 149 -1.40 -9.47 -14.79
C SER A 149 -2.17 -9.79 -16.07
N ASP A 150 -1.47 -10.23 -17.12
CA ASP A 150 -2.10 -10.61 -18.39
C ASP A 150 -2.87 -11.95 -18.32
N LYS A 151 -2.70 -12.68 -17.22
CA LYS A 151 -3.40 -13.94 -16.88
C LYS A 151 -3.75 -13.96 -15.40
N GLY A 152 -4.71 -14.80 -15.01
CA GLY A 152 -4.95 -15.09 -13.60
C GLY A 152 -3.77 -15.82 -12.98
N VAL A 153 -3.50 -15.55 -11.70
CA VAL A 153 -2.42 -16.18 -10.92
C VAL A 153 -3.01 -17.27 -10.04
N ASN A 154 -2.25 -18.34 -9.79
CA ASN A 154 -2.66 -19.39 -8.88
C ASN A 154 -2.50 -18.93 -7.43
N GLY A 155 -3.62 -18.82 -6.72
CA GLY A 155 -3.64 -18.41 -5.32
C GLY A 155 -3.74 -16.90 -5.14
N THR A 156 -3.39 -16.42 -3.95
CA THR A 156 -3.61 -15.02 -3.58
C THR A 156 -2.37 -14.19 -3.81
N ILE A 157 -2.51 -13.08 -4.55
CA ILE A 157 -1.47 -12.07 -4.64
C ILE A 157 -1.36 -11.32 -3.30
N ARG A 158 -0.17 -11.37 -2.70
CA ARG A 158 0.25 -10.56 -1.56
C ARG A 158 1.30 -9.58 -2.05
N ALA A 159 1.08 -8.32 -1.72
CA ALA A 159 2.04 -7.29 -2.02
C ALA A 159 2.13 -6.26 -0.90
N GLY A 160 3.24 -5.54 -0.86
CA GLY A 160 3.50 -4.53 0.14
C GLY A 160 4.89 -3.95 0.00
N PHE A 161 5.09 -2.79 0.61
CA PHE A 161 6.37 -2.14 0.69
C PHE A 161 7.11 -2.53 1.96
N GLU A 162 8.43 -2.62 1.83
CA GLU A 162 9.39 -2.84 2.92
C GLU A 162 10.64 -2.00 2.65
N LEU A 163 11.29 -1.52 3.71
CA LEU A 163 12.62 -0.93 3.62
C LEU A 163 13.72 -1.97 3.82
N GLN A 164 14.70 -1.92 2.95
CA GLN A 164 15.98 -2.60 3.11
C GLN A 164 17.09 -1.55 3.01
N LYS A 165 17.67 -1.18 4.17
CA LYS A 165 18.53 0.02 4.28
C LYS A 165 17.73 1.27 3.83
N ASP A 166 18.25 2.07 2.91
CA ASP A 166 17.60 3.26 2.34
C ASP A 166 16.76 2.94 1.08
N GLU A 167 16.77 1.69 0.60
CA GLU A 167 16.00 1.26 -0.56
C GLU A 167 14.58 0.86 -0.16
N LEU A 168 13.62 1.31 -0.96
CA LEU A 168 12.22 0.93 -0.84
C LEU A 168 11.94 -0.24 -1.80
N ILE A 169 11.57 -1.37 -1.21
CA ILE A 169 11.33 -2.62 -1.91
C ILE A 169 9.82 -2.88 -1.95
N TYR A 170 9.28 -3.09 -3.15
CA TYR A 170 7.94 -3.63 -3.33
C TYR A 170 8.03 -5.16 -3.46
N LYS A 171 7.41 -5.88 -2.53
CA LYS A 171 7.32 -7.33 -2.58
C LYS A 171 6.04 -7.76 -3.25
N LEU A 172 6.14 -8.76 -4.14
CA LEU A 172 5.01 -9.42 -4.78
C LEU A 172 5.17 -10.94 -4.62
N ASN A 173 4.40 -11.58 -3.74
CA ASN A 173 4.48 -13.03 -3.45
C ASN A 173 5.89 -13.57 -3.13
N ASN A 174 6.82 -12.73 -2.63
CA ASN A 174 8.26 -12.98 -2.37
C ASN A 174 9.24 -12.53 -3.48
N TYR A 175 8.75 -12.04 -4.62
CA TYR A 175 9.61 -11.37 -5.58
C TYR A 175 9.86 -9.92 -5.14
N GLU A 176 11.12 -9.53 -5.05
CA GLU A 176 11.53 -8.20 -4.59
C GLU A 176 11.81 -7.28 -5.77
N ILE A 177 11.23 -6.07 -5.72
CA ILE A 177 11.38 -5.04 -6.74
C ILE A 177 11.88 -3.78 -6.04
N ASN A 178 13.14 -3.40 -6.29
CA ASN A 178 13.61 -2.08 -5.90
C ASN A 178 12.84 -1.03 -6.72
N CYS A 179 12.09 -0.20 -6.03
CA CYS A 179 11.12 0.71 -6.64
C CYS A 179 11.31 2.16 -6.23
N GLY A 180 12.30 2.47 -5.39
CA GLY A 180 12.43 3.80 -4.85
C GLY A 180 13.28 3.85 -3.59
N LYS A 181 13.08 4.92 -2.83
CA LYS A 181 13.84 5.19 -1.61
C LYS A 181 13.02 6.02 -0.63
N ILE A 182 13.42 5.92 0.63
CA ILE A 182 12.92 6.76 1.71
C ILE A 182 14.11 7.38 2.43
N VAL A 183 14.08 8.69 2.61
CA VAL A 183 15.20 9.43 3.22
C VAL A 183 14.67 10.39 4.28
N ILE A 184 15.18 10.28 5.50
CA ILE A 184 14.97 11.28 6.56
C ILE A 184 15.88 12.48 6.26
N LYS A 185 15.30 13.66 6.11
CA LYS A 185 16.07 14.91 6.01
C LYS A 185 16.56 15.30 7.40
N ASN A 186 17.88 15.43 7.56
CA ASN A 186 18.51 16.00 8.74
C ASN A 186 18.66 17.51 8.61
#